data_AF-A0AAE3Y9C0-F1
#
_entry.id   AF-A0AAE3Y9C0-F1
#
_cell.length_a   1.000
_cell.length_b   1.000
_cell.length_c   1.000
_cell.angle_alpha   90.00
_cell.angle_beta   90.00
_cell.angle_gamma   90.00
#
_symmetry.space_group_name_H-M   'P 1'
#
loop_
_entity.id
_entity.type
_entity.pdbx_description
1 polymer ?
#
loop_
_entity_poly.entity_id
_entity_poly.type
_entity_poly.pdbx_seq_one_letter_code
_entity_poly.pdbx_strand_id
1 'polypeptide(L)'
;MKTKILLPLLLWTGVIFGQVRDSLNAKFANPEVDQSKIVASNILRVEADLVSSWRGVRGCGDAPTPRKKIEATANAWIKTKMFEHKNLKWIRYGWNVPVISVRRWQDPFPDKRRHCSGNARFKIFMEFEKQ
;
A
#
# COMPACT_ATOMS: atom_id res chain seq x y z
N MET A 1 3.70 53.29 -18.06
CA MET A 1 3.30 51.92 -18.46
C MET A 1 4.54 51.05 -18.65
N LYS A 2 4.75 50.06 -17.78
CA LYS A 2 5.63 48.90 -18.01
C LYS A 2 5.31 47.88 -16.91
N THR A 3 4.41 46.96 -17.23
CA THR A 3 4.03 45.80 -16.42
C THR A 3 5.21 44.84 -16.33
N LYS A 4 5.75 44.62 -15.13
CA LYS A 4 6.63 43.48 -14.84
C LYS A 4 5.86 42.50 -13.96
N ILE A 5 5.35 41.46 -14.62
CA ILE A 5 4.80 40.27 -13.99
C ILE A 5 5.98 39.51 -13.38
N LEU A 6 6.00 39.36 -12.06
CA LEU A 6 6.94 38.52 -11.34
C LEU A 6 6.15 37.61 -10.40
N LEU A 7 5.97 36.37 -10.82
CA LEU A 7 5.79 35.16 -10.03
C LEU A 7 5.90 33.99 -11.05
N PRO A 8 6.50 32.83 -10.73
CA PRO A 8 6.57 32.22 -9.40
C PRO A 8 7.90 31.51 -9.06
N LEU A 9 8.37 31.60 -7.81
CA LEU A 9 9.50 30.79 -7.31
C LEU A 9 9.18 30.15 -5.95
N LEU A 10 8.02 29.51 -5.80
CA LEU A 10 7.68 28.77 -4.57
C LEU A 10 6.81 27.54 -4.84
N LEU A 11 7.20 26.65 -5.75
CA LEU A 11 6.51 25.36 -5.97
C LEU A 11 7.45 24.15 -6.14
N TRP A 12 8.70 24.23 -5.68
CA TRP A 12 9.71 23.19 -5.96
C TRP A 12 10.17 22.34 -4.77
N THR A 13 9.41 22.28 -3.67
CA THR A 13 9.69 21.35 -2.56
C THR A 13 8.56 20.35 -2.28
N GLY A 14 7.35 20.59 -2.80
CA GLY A 14 6.20 19.68 -2.62
C GLY A 14 6.10 18.56 -3.67
N VAL A 15 6.74 18.70 -4.84
CA VAL A 15 6.50 17.84 -6.01
C VAL A 15 7.25 16.50 -5.94
N ILE A 16 8.40 16.46 -5.26
CA ILE A 16 9.25 15.26 -5.23
C ILE A 16 8.67 14.17 -4.32
N PHE A 17 7.95 14.52 -3.25
CA PHE A 17 7.31 13.54 -2.36
C PHE A 17 6.01 12.96 -2.95
N GLY A 18 5.25 13.77 -3.70
CA GLY A 18 4.03 13.31 -4.39
C GLY A 18 4.35 12.29 -5.48
N GLN A 19 5.31 12.58 -6.37
CA GLN A 19 5.64 11.68 -7.49
C GLN A 19 6.21 10.33 -7.04
N VAL A 20 6.99 10.28 -5.95
CA VAL A 20 7.50 9.00 -5.41
C VAL A 20 6.38 8.19 -4.74
N ARG A 21 5.47 8.86 -4.03
CA ARG A 21 4.28 8.21 -3.45
C ARG A 21 3.38 7.62 -4.53
N ASP A 22 3.08 8.40 -5.55
CA ASP A 22 2.14 8.02 -6.61
C ASP A 22 2.74 6.93 -7.53
N SER A 23 4.05 6.94 -7.79
CA SER A 23 4.74 5.87 -8.53
C SER A 23 4.91 4.56 -7.75
N LEU A 24 5.09 4.60 -6.42
CA LEU A 24 5.10 3.39 -5.59
C LEU A 24 3.68 2.80 -5.48
N ASN A 25 2.69 3.66 -5.30
CA ASN A 25 1.29 3.32 -5.26
C ASN A 25 0.83 2.62 -6.56
N ALA A 26 1.21 3.14 -7.72
CA ALA A 26 0.90 2.54 -9.01
C ALA A 26 1.57 1.16 -9.22
N LYS A 27 2.77 0.94 -8.65
CA LYS A 27 3.47 -0.36 -8.74
C LYS A 27 2.91 -1.44 -7.82
N PHE A 28 2.15 -1.07 -6.79
CA PHE A 28 1.53 -1.98 -5.82
C PHE A 28 0.02 -2.06 -5.96
N ALA A 29 -0.55 -1.38 -6.96
CA ALA A 29 -1.92 -1.62 -7.38
C ALA A 29 -2.02 -3.07 -7.87
N ASN A 30 -2.88 -3.86 -7.21
CA ASN A 30 -3.41 -5.09 -7.77
C ASN A 30 -4.27 -4.67 -8.98
N PRO A 31 -4.13 -5.27 -10.19
CA PRO A 31 -4.95 -4.91 -11.34
C PRO A 31 -6.41 -4.77 -10.92
N GLU A 32 -6.96 -3.61 -11.26
CA GLU A 32 -8.24 -3.09 -10.81
C GLU A 32 -9.31 -4.18 -10.86
N VAL A 33 -9.63 -4.73 -9.67
CA VAL A 33 -10.89 -5.43 -9.50
C VAL A 33 -11.94 -4.33 -9.48
N ASP A 34 -12.61 -4.13 -10.61
CA ASP A 34 -13.74 -3.23 -10.76
C ASP A 34 -14.77 -3.53 -9.65
N GLN A 35 -14.81 -2.64 -8.66
CA GLN A 35 -15.64 -2.76 -7.47
C GLN A 35 -17.12 -2.52 -7.81
N SER A 36 -17.42 -1.98 -9.00
CA SER A 36 -18.79 -1.61 -9.41
C SER A 36 -19.62 -2.80 -9.91
N LYS A 37 -18.98 -3.95 -10.16
CA LYS A 37 -19.65 -5.22 -10.46
C LYS A 37 -19.37 -6.20 -9.34
N ILE A 38 -20.31 -6.32 -8.41
CA ILE A 38 -21.16 -7.50 -8.19
C ILE A 38 -21.96 -7.19 -6.91
N VAL A 39 -23.14 -6.58 -7.07
CA VAL A 39 -24.15 -6.48 -6.01
C VAL A 39 -25.13 -7.63 -6.22
N ALA A 40 -24.65 -8.86 -6.06
CA ALA A 40 -25.55 -10.01 -5.97
C ALA A 40 -25.90 -10.22 -4.50
N SER A 41 -27.18 -10.38 -4.16
CA SER A 41 -27.66 -10.70 -2.81
C SER A 41 -26.92 -11.88 -2.15
N ASN A 42 -26.38 -12.76 -2.99
CA ASN A 42 -25.72 -14.00 -2.64
C ASN A 42 -24.21 -13.84 -2.42
N ILE A 43 -23.66 -12.62 -2.28
CA ILE A 43 -22.25 -12.43 -1.91
C ILE A 43 -22.10 -11.98 -0.47
N LEU A 44 -21.25 -12.69 0.27
CA LEU A 44 -20.72 -12.26 1.56
C LEU A 44 -19.36 -11.60 1.31
N ARG A 45 -19.24 -10.32 1.66
CA ARG A 45 -17.99 -9.57 1.58
C ARG A 45 -17.45 -9.32 2.98
N VAL A 46 -16.22 -9.74 3.22
CA VAL A 46 -15.49 -9.55 4.47
C VAL A 46 -14.37 -8.55 4.22
N GLU A 47 -14.26 -7.53 5.04
CA GLU A 47 -13.27 -6.46 4.90
C GLU A 47 -12.46 -6.27 6.18
N ALA A 48 -11.25 -5.75 6.04
CA ALA A 48 -10.42 -5.34 7.16
C ALA A 48 -9.45 -4.21 6.80
N ASP A 49 -9.12 -3.40 7.79
CA ASP A 49 -7.99 -2.48 7.74
C ASP A 49 -6.72 -3.20 8.26
N LEU A 50 -5.74 -3.38 7.38
CA LEU A 50 -4.47 -4.02 7.71
C LEU A 50 -3.33 -3.02 7.81
N VAL A 51 -2.37 -3.34 8.69
CA VAL A 51 -1.12 -2.61 8.84
C VAL A 51 0.04 -3.58 8.68
N SER A 52 0.88 -3.34 7.68
CA SER A 52 2.17 -4.04 7.52
C SER A 52 3.31 -3.12 7.92
N SER A 53 4.37 -3.66 8.53
CA SER A 53 5.55 -2.88 8.93
C SER A 53 6.86 -3.57 8.58
N TRP A 54 7.89 -2.77 8.36
CA TRP A 54 9.25 -3.22 8.07
C TRP A 54 10.28 -2.31 8.72
N ARG A 55 11.46 -2.86 9.00
CA ARG A 55 12.60 -2.15 9.62
C ARG A 55 13.91 -2.62 9.01
N GLY A 56 14.92 -1.76 9.04
CA GLY A 56 16.31 -2.11 8.71
C GLY A 56 16.56 -2.34 7.21
N VAL A 57 15.78 -1.72 6.32
CA VAL A 57 16.05 -1.80 4.86
C VAL A 57 17.17 -0.84 4.49
N ARG A 58 18.16 -1.30 3.69
CA ARG A 58 19.34 -0.50 3.30
C ARG A 58 19.00 0.71 2.43
N GLY A 59 17.81 0.78 1.87
CA GLY A 59 17.30 1.98 1.19
C GLY A 59 15.78 2.05 1.18
N CYS A 60 15.23 3.26 1.22
CA CYS A 60 13.78 3.47 1.09
C CYS A 60 13.24 3.27 -0.33
N GLY A 61 14.15 3.14 -1.31
CA GLY A 61 13.84 2.76 -2.68
C GLY A 61 13.95 1.25 -2.94
N ASP A 62 14.31 0.43 -1.94
CA ASP A 62 14.29 -1.03 -2.06
C ASP A 62 12.84 -1.52 -2.12
N ALA A 63 12.21 -1.32 -3.28
CA ALA A 63 10.84 -1.69 -3.58
C ALA A 63 10.47 -3.16 -3.28
N PRO A 64 11.37 -4.18 -3.36
CA PRO A 64 10.99 -5.56 -3.10
C PRO A 64 10.59 -5.82 -1.65
N THR A 65 11.21 -5.14 -0.68
CA THR A 65 11.04 -5.48 0.74
C THR A 65 9.70 -5.00 1.31
N PRO A 66 9.26 -3.74 1.10
CA PRO A 66 7.93 -3.30 1.49
C PRO A 66 6.82 -4.11 0.82
N ARG A 67 6.96 -4.42 -0.49
CA ARG A 67 6.00 -5.24 -1.23
C ARG A 67 5.80 -6.61 -0.61
N LYS A 68 6.89 -7.35 -0.40
CA LYS A 68 6.86 -8.69 0.20
C LYS A 68 6.21 -8.70 1.58
N LYS A 69 6.40 -7.64 2.37
CA LYS A 69 5.77 -7.52 3.70
C LYS A 69 4.27 -7.24 3.59
N ILE A 70 3.85 -6.37 2.68
CA ILE A 70 2.42 -6.10 2.41
C ILE A 70 1.72 -7.37 1.92
N GLU A 71 2.28 -8.04 0.91
CA GLU A 71 1.75 -9.30 0.37
C GLU A 71 1.70 -10.41 1.43
N ALA A 72 2.73 -10.54 2.27
CA ALA A 72 2.72 -11.51 3.36
C ALA A 72 1.61 -11.23 4.39
N THR A 73 1.42 -9.96 4.78
CA THR A 73 0.36 -9.55 5.70
C THR A 73 -1.04 -9.83 5.09
N ALA A 74 -1.24 -9.50 3.81
CA ALA A 74 -2.47 -9.81 3.09
C ALA A 74 -2.74 -11.32 3.03
N ASN A 75 -1.74 -12.11 2.62
CA ASN A 75 -1.85 -13.56 2.51
C ASN A 75 -2.16 -14.25 3.84
N ALA A 76 -1.59 -13.76 4.95
CA ALA A 76 -1.90 -14.28 6.28
C ALA A 76 -3.39 -14.08 6.62
N TRP A 77 -3.90 -12.87 6.40
CA TRP A 77 -5.32 -12.57 6.63
C TRP A 77 -6.24 -13.39 5.72
N ILE A 78 -5.92 -13.51 4.43
CA ILE A 78 -6.69 -14.31 3.46
C ILE A 78 -6.77 -15.77 3.92
N LYS A 79 -5.64 -16.38 4.32
CA LYS A 79 -5.63 -17.77 4.83
C LYS A 79 -6.53 -17.95 6.03
N THR A 80 -6.52 -17.01 6.97
CA THR A 80 -7.41 -17.02 8.13
C THR A 80 -8.88 -16.97 7.70
N LYS A 81 -9.26 -16.06 6.79
CA LYS A 81 -10.64 -15.94 6.31
C LYS A 81 -11.09 -17.12 5.46
N MET A 82 -10.21 -17.73 4.67
CA MET A 82 -10.50 -18.98 3.96
C MET A 82 -10.80 -20.12 4.92
N PHE A 83 -10.10 -20.18 6.06
CA PHE A 83 -10.34 -21.21 7.07
C PHE A 83 -11.63 -20.97 7.86
N GLU A 84 -11.88 -19.72 8.29
CA GLU A 84 -13.11 -19.33 8.98
C GLU A 84 -14.37 -19.58 8.12
N HIS A 85 -14.27 -19.30 6.83
CA HIS A 85 -15.35 -19.46 5.86
C HIS A 85 -15.16 -20.68 4.96
N LYS A 86 -14.55 -21.76 5.46
CA LYS A 86 -14.22 -22.97 4.68
C LYS A 86 -15.42 -23.63 3.98
N ASN A 87 -16.65 -23.36 4.46
CA ASN A 87 -17.88 -23.91 3.91
C ASN A 87 -18.46 -23.06 2.76
N LEU A 88 -17.92 -21.86 2.52
CA LEU A 88 -18.37 -20.95 1.48
C LEU A 88 -17.41 -21.00 0.30
N LYS A 89 -17.94 -20.86 -0.92
CA LYS A 89 -17.12 -20.82 -2.12
C LYS A 89 -16.50 -19.44 -2.27
N TRP A 90 -15.17 -19.41 -2.31
CA TRP A 90 -14.40 -18.20 -2.56
C TRP A 90 -14.59 -17.71 -4.01
N ILE A 91 -14.79 -16.40 -4.18
CA ILE A 91 -14.97 -15.76 -5.49
C ILE A 91 -13.72 -14.97 -5.86
N ARG A 92 -13.37 -13.97 -5.03
CA ARG A 92 -12.21 -13.08 -5.26
C ARG A 92 -11.76 -12.43 -3.96
N TYR A 93 -10.54 -11.91 -3.96
CA TYR A 93 -10.01 -11.05 -2.92
C TYR A 93 -9.19 -9.92 -3.57
N GLY A 94 -8.97 -8.85 -2.82
CA GLY A 94 -8.16 -7.73 -3.27
C GLY A 94 -7.87 -6.77 -2.14
N TRP A 95 -6.93 -5.86 -2.36
CA TRP A 95 -6.65 -4.77 -1.44
C TRP A 95 -6.42 -3.48 -2.21
N ASN A 96 -6.70 -2.36 -1.55
CA ASN A 96 -6.48 -1.05 -2.13
C ASN A 96 -4.99 -0.68 -2.18
N VAL A 97 -4.69 0.41 -2.87
CA VAL A 97 -3.35 1.00 -2.88
C VAL A 97 -2.93 1.35 -1.44
N PRO A 98 -1.81 0.79 -0.94
CA PRO A 98 -1.38 0.99 0.43
C PRO A 98 -0.88 2.42 0.67
N VAL A 99 -1.29 3.01 1.78
CA VAL A 99 -0.73 4.28 2.26
C VAL A 99 0.55 3.98 3.03
N ILE A 100 1.69 4.33 2.45
CA ILE A 100 3.02 4.05 3.00
C ILE A 100 3.58 5.27 3.73
N SER A 101 4.01 5.07 4.99
CA SER A 101 4.79 6.05 5.75
C SER A 101 6.18 5.49 6.04
N VAL A 102 7.20 6.33 5.85
CA VAL A 102 8.60 5.93 5.88
C VAL A 102 9.41 6.81 6.82
N ARG A 103 10.26 6.20 7.64
CA ARG A 103 11.27 6.87 8.47
C ARG A 103 12.66 6.45 8.03
N ARG A 104 13.58 7.41 8.08
CA ARG A 104 14.98 7.25 7.66
C ARG A 104 15.89 7.56 8.84
N TRP A 105 16.94 6.78 8.99
CA TRP A 105 18.04 7.11 9.90
C TRP A 105 19.36 6.60 9.33
N GLN A 106 20.45 7.01 9.96
CA GLN A 106 21.79 6.63 9.60
C GLN A 106 22.53 6.15 10.84
N ASP A 107 23.32 5.08 10.70
CA ASP A 107 24.19 4.64 11.78
C ASP A 107 25.26 5.70 12.09
N PRO A 108 25.71 5.80 13.35
CA PRO A 108 26.82 6.67 13.71
C PRO A 108 28.14 6.26 13.02
N PHE A 109 29.15 7.14 13.09
CA PHE A 109 30.49 6.85 12.58
C PHE A 109 31.10 5.63 13.30
N PRO A 110 31.84 4.73 12.61
CA PRO A 110 32.32 4.79 11.22
C PRO A 110 31.38 4.22 10.15
N ASP A 111 30.40 3.40 10.55
CA ASP A 111 29.60 2.59 9.62
C ASP A 111 28.71 3.42 8.68
N LYS A 112 28.11 4.52 9.17
CA LYS A 112 27.32 5.48 8.36
C LYS A 112 26.25 4.84 7.45
N ARG A 113 25.77 3.63 7.74
CA ARG A 113 24.80 2.93 6.88
C ARG A 113 23.46 3.61 6.94
N ARG A 114 22.79 3.72 5.80
CA ARG A 114 21.44 4.27 5.71
C ARG A 114 20.43 3.16 5.96
N HIS A 115 19.45 3.47 6.79
CA HIS A 115 18.37 2.57 7.12
C HIS A 115 17.03 3.21 6.85
N CYS A 116 16.10 2.33 6.55
CA CYS A 116 14.72 2.67 6.33
C CYS A 116 13.83 1.78 7.19
N SER A 117 12.78 2.37 7.74
CA SER A 117 11.64 1.63 8.27
C SER A 117 10.37 2.27 7.78
N GLY A 118 9.29 1.51 7.83
CA GLY A 118 8.00 2.05 7.43
C GLY A 118 6.86 1.17 7.85
N ASN A 119 5.68 1.72 7.65
CA ASN A 119 4.44 0.99 7.73
C ASN A 119 3.59 1.30 6.50
N ALA A 120 2.74 0.35 6.15
CA ALA A 120 1.76 0.45 5.09
C ALA A 120 0.39 0.15 5.68
N ARG A 121 -0.56 1.05 5.48
CA ARG A 121 -1.97 0.85 5.85
C ARG A 121 -2.76 0.59 4.58
N PHE A 122 -3.56 -0.47 4.56
CA PHE A 122 -4.37 -0.84 3.39
C PHE A 122 -5.64 -1.57 3.81
N LYS A 123 -6.69 -1.36 3.03
CA LYS A 123 -7.97 -2.07 3.13
C LYS A 123 -7.89 -3.31 2.28
N ILE A 124 -8.24 -4.45 2.86
CA ILE A 124 -8.35 -5.73 2.17
C ILE A 124 -9.81 -6.18 2.18
N PHE A 125 -10.22 -6.91 1.15
CA PHE A 125 -11.52 -7.54 1.08
C PHE A 125 -11.39 -8.97 0.54
N MET A 126 -12.34 -9.81 0.92
CA MET A 126 -12.56 -11.13 0.36
C MET A 126 -14.06 -11.36 0.18
N GLU A 127 -14.44 -11.92 -0.96
CA GLU A 127 -15.82 -12.18 -1.34
C GLU A 127 -16.07 -13.68 -1.46
N PHE A 128 -17.19 -14.11 -0.90
CA PHE A 128 -17.67 -15.49 -0.86
C PHE A 128 -19.09 -15.58 -1.42
N GLU A 129 -19.42 -16.70 -2.05
CA GLU A 129 -20.77 -17.06 -2.45
C GLU A 129 -21.53 -17.61 -1.23
N LYS A 130 -22.64 -16.96 -0.87
CA LYS A 130 -23.61 -17.43 0.12
C LYS A 130 -24.36 -18.62 -0.49
N GLN A 131 -24.45 -19.70 0.27
CA GLN A 131 -25.33 -20.83 -0.05
C GLN A 131 -26.79 -20.48 0.22
#